data_AF-A0A2N9HY99-F1
#
_entry.id   AF-A0A2N9HY99-F1
#
_cell.length_a   1.000
_cell.length_b   1.000
_cell.length_c   1.000
_cell.angle_alpha   90.00
_cell.angle_beta   90.00
_cell.angle_gamma   90.00
#
_symmetry.space_group_name_H-M   'P 1'
#
loop_
_entity.id
_entity.type
_entity.pdbx_description
1 polymer ?
#
loop_
_entity_poly.entity_id
_entity_poly.type
_entity_poly.pdbx_seq_one_letter_code
_entity_poly.pdbx_strand_id
1 'polypeptide(L)'
;MLPSEDAFAAAASALGIENKDGLVVYDGKGIFSAARVWWMFRVFGHDRVWVLDGGLPRWRASGYDVESSASGDAILKASAATEAIEKVGPITFQTKFQPHLVWTLEQVGLLLS
;
A
#
# COMPACT_ATOMS: atom_id res chain seq x y z
N MET A 1 0.34 -3.60 13.21
CA MET A 1 -0.72 -2.59 13.46
C MET A 1 -0.87 -1.72 12.21
N LEU A 2 -1.99 -1.02 12.05
CA LEU A 2 -2.09 0.04 11.04
C LEU A 2 -1.17 1.21 11.42
N PRO A 3 -0.53 1.89 10.44
CA PRO A 3 0.15 3.15 10.70
C PRO A 3 -0.86 4.26 11.01
N SER A 4 -0.38 5.42 11.47
CA SER A 4 -1.20 6.64 11.48
C SER A 4 -1.46 7.13 10.05
N GLU A 5 -2.47 7.99 9.90
CA GLU A 5 -2.78 8.66 8.62
C GLU A 5 -1.58 9.42 8.07
N ASP A 6 -0.88 10.16 8.93
CA ASP A 6 0.31 10.95 8.57
C ASP A 6 1.47 10.07 8.11
N ALA A 7 1.74 8.97 8.82
CA ALA A 7 2.83 8.06 8.46
C ALA A 7 2.55 7.35 7.13
N PHE A 8 1.29 6.97 6.87
CA PHE A 8 0.91 6.38 5.59
C PHE A 8 0.99 7.40 4.46
N ALA A 9 0.47 8.62 4.68
CA ALA A 9 0.53 9.73 3.73
C ALA A 9 1.97 10.06 3.34
N ALA A 10 2.86 10.16 4.33
CA ALA A 10 4.28 10.45 4.13
C ALA A 10 4.98 9.35 3.32
N ALA A 11 4.76 8.08 3.67
CA ALA A 11 5.36 6.94 2.95
C ALA A 11 4.87 6.86 1.49
N ALA A 12 3.56 7.04 1.25
CA ALA A 12 3.02 7.05 -0.11
C ALA A 12 3.55 8.24 -0.93
N SER A 13 3.64 9.42 -0.32
CA SER A 13 4.19 10.62 -0.97
C SER A 13 5.67 10.44 -1.34
N ALA A 14 6.47 9.82 -0.47
CA ALA A 14 7.88 9.54 -0.72
C ALA A 14 8.11 8.52 -1.86
N LEU A 15 7.13 7.63 -2.10
CA LEU A 15 7.11 6.76 -3.29
C LEU A 15 6.70 7.50 -4.58
N GLY A 16 6.32 8.77 -4.48
CA GLY A 16 5.83 9.58 -5.59
C GLY A 16 4.38 9.26 -5.98
N ILE A 17 3.60 8.66 -5.08
CA ILE A 17 2.19 8.34 -5.31
C ILE A 17 1.34 9.57 -5.03
N GLU A 18 0.42 9.88 -5.94
CA GLU A 18 -0.61 10.91 -5.80
C GLU A 18 -2.01 10.29 -5.69
N ASN A 19 -2.97 11.04 -5.14
CA ASN A 19 -4.34 10.54 -4.98
C ASN A 19 -5.04 10.15 -6.29
N LYS A 20 -4.58 10.68 -7.44
CA LYS A 20 -5.12 10.39 -8.78
C LYS A 20 -4.54 9.14 -9.43
N ASP A 21 -3.52 8.51 -8.84
CA ASP A 21 -2.84 7.40 -9.46
C ASP A 21 -3.69 6.12 -9.42
N GLY A 22 -3.41 5.22 -10.35
CA GLY A 22 -3.93 3.85 -10.34
C GLY A 22 -2.82 2.90 -9.91
N LEU A 23 -3.09 2.05 -8.91
CA LEU A 23 -2.09 1.17 -8.30
C LEU A 23 -2.42 -0.30 -8.56
N VAL A 24 -1.47 -1.05 -9.10
CA VAL A 24 -1.53 -2.51 -9.17
C VAL A 24 -0.47 -3.07 -8.23
N VAL A 25 -0.91 -3.74 -7.18
CA VAL A 25 -0.06 -4.28 -6.12
C VAL A 25 0.18 -5.76 -6.36
N TYR A 26 1.43 -6.20 -6.21
CA TYR A 26 1.83 -7.60 -6.28
C TYR A 26 2.96 -7.88 -5.29
N ASP A 27 3.22 -9.16 -5.03
CA ASP A 27 4.41 -9.57 -4.28
C ASP A 27 5.08 -10.81 -4.90
N GLY A 28 6.26 -11.14 -4.37
CA GLY A 28 7.10 -12.22 -4.87
C GLY A 28 6.57 -13.63 -4.57
N LYS A 29 5.62 -13.78 -3.65
CA LYS A 29 5.07 -15.07 -3.21
C LYS A 29 3.67 -15.34 -3.79
N GLY A 30 3.13 -14.43 -4.61
CA GLY A 30 1.79 -14.48 -5.15
C GLY A 30 0.91 -13.41 -4.50
N ILE A 31 0.15 -13.80 -3.47
CA ILE A 31 -0.75 -12.91 -2.72
C ILE A 31 -0.54 -13.16 -1.22
N PHE A 32 0.59 -12.70 -0.69
CA PHE A 32 0.91 -12.75 0.74
C PHE A 32 0.84 -11.36 1.37
N SER A 33 1.72 -10.45 0.94
CA SER A 33 1.75 -9.06 1.43
C SER A 33 0.94 -8.11 0.55
N ALA A 34 0.69 -8.44 -0.71
CA ALA A 34 -0.06 -7.59 -1.64
C ALA A 34 -1.48 -7.29 -1.14
N ALA A 35 -2.17 -8.29 -0.57
CA ALA A 35 -3.51 -8.12 -0.01
C ALA A 35 -3.52 -7.12 1.16
N ARG A 36 -2.48 -7.13 2.00
CA ARG A 36 -2.34 -6.19 3.11
C ARG A 36 -2.16 -4.76 2.60
N VAL A 37 -1.31 -4.56 1.61
CA VAL A 37 -1.07 -3.23 1.00
C VAL A 37 -2.34 -2.72 0.33
N TRP A 38 -3.00 -3.54 -0.50
CA TRP A 38 -4.29 -3.21 -1.10
C TRP A 38 -5.33 -2.77 -0.07
N TRP A 39 -5.50 -3.55 1.00
CA TRP A 39 -6.45 -3.23 2.07
C TRP A 39 -6.08 -1.92 2.78
N MET A 40 -4.80 -1.68 3.07
CA MET A 40 -4.36 -0.44 3.73
C MET A 40 -4.69 0.80 2.88
N PHE A 41 -4.45 0.77 1.56
CA PHE A 41 -4.84 1.86 0.67
C PHE A 41 -6.35 2.15 0.74
N ARG A 42 -7.19 1.11 0.77
CA ARG A 42 -8.65 1.29 0.91
C ARG A 42 -9.05 1.84 2.27
N VAL A 43 -8.44 1.34 3.34
CA VAL A 43 -8.63 1.84 4.70
C VAL A 43 -8.28 3.32 4.81
N PHE A 44 -7.30 3.81 4.04
CA PHE A 44 -6.94 5.23 3.98
C PHE A 44 -7.61 6.01 2.84
N GLY A 45 -8.67 5.46 2.22
CA GLY A 45 -9.53 6.17 1.29
C GLY A 45 -9.07 6.22 -0.16
N HIS A 46 -8.14 5.35 -0.58
CA HIS A 46 -7.68 5.25 -1.96
C HIS A 46 -8.26 4.02 -2.66
N ASP A 47 -9.27 4.24 -3.50
CA ASP A 47 -10.03 3.17 -4.16
C ASP A 47 -9.44 2.67 -5.48
N ARG A 48 -8.53 3.44 -6.09
CA ARG A 48 -7.92 3.09 -7.39
C ARG A 48 -6.74 2.14 -7.23
N VAL A 49 -6.96 1.07 -6.47
CA VAL A 49 -5.98 0.05 -6.14
C VAL A 49 -6.51 -1.35 -6.41
N TRP A 50 -5.70 -2.18 -7.08
CA TRP A 50 -5.99 -3.56 -7.46
C TRP A 50 -4.83 -4.47 -7.07
N VAL A 51 -5.10 -5.78 -6.99
CA VAL A 51 -4.08 -6.81 -6.77
C VAL A 51 -3.89 -7.60 -8.06
N LEU A 52 -2.64 -7.87 -8.44
CA LEU A 52 -2.32 -8.76 -9.54
C LEU A 52 -2.60 -10.21 -9.13
N ASP A 53 -3.61 -10.83 -9.76
CA ASP A 53 -3.94 -12.24 -9.52
C ASP A 53 -2.75 -13.15 -9.84
N GLY A 54 -2.33 -13.96 -8.87
CA GLY A 54 -1.16 -14.84 -8.94
C GLY A 54 0.20 -14.16 -8.78
N GLY A 55 0.23 -12.82 -8.59
CA GLY A 55 1.43 -12.04 -8.29
C GLY A 55 2.60 -12.22 -9.28
N LEU A 56 3.82 -11.96 -8.79
CA LEU A 56 5.04 -12.10 -9.60
C LEU A 56 5.27 -13.53 -10.15
N PRO A 57 4.95 -14.62 -9.42
CA PRO A 57 5.10 -15.97 -9.97
C PRO A 57 4.29 -16.19 -11.26
N ARG A 58 3.01 -15.79 -11.27
CA ARG A 58 2.16 -15.93 -12.46
C ARG A 58 2.56 -14.98 -13.57
N TRP A 59 2.99 -13.77 -13.25
CA TRP A 59 3.56 -12.82 -14.22
C TRP A 59 4.73 -13.45 -15.00
N ARG A 60 5.71 -14.01 -14.27
CA ARG A 60 6.87 -14.69 -14.87
C ARG A 60 6.47 -15.93 -15.66
N ALA A 61 5.57 -16.76 -15.12
CA ALA A 61 5.10 -17.97 -15.80
C ALA A 61 4.34 -17.66 -17.10
N SER A 62 3.80 -16.43 -17.23
CA SER A 62 3.12 -15.96 -18.43
C SER A 62 4.08 -15.35 -19.47
N GLY A 63 5.39 -15.33 -19.21
CA GLY A 63 6.40 -14.83 -20.13
C GLY A 63 6.53 -13.31 -20.20
N TYR A 64 6.00 -12.58 -19.23
CA TYR A 64 6.15 -11.12 -19.19
C TYR A 64 7.53 -10.70 -18.64
N ASP A 65 8.01 -9.56 -19.11
CA ASP A 65 9.33 -9.02 -18.74
C ASP A 65 9.43 -8.66 -17.25
N VAL A 66 10.65 -8.79 -16.72
CA VAL A 66 11.02 -8.37 -15.36
C VAL A 66 12.38 -7.69 -15.39
N GLU A 67 12.57 -6.70 -14.52
CA GLU A 67 13.88 -6.11 -14.27
C GLU A 67 14.59 -6.86 -13.14
N SER A 68 15.89 -7.13 -13.30
CA SER A 68 16.72 -7.81 -12.30
C SER A 68 17.35 -6.86 -11.27
N SER A 69 17.25 -5.56 -11.50
CA SER A 69 17.81 -4.50 -10.66
C SER A 69 16.85 -3.33 -10.60
N ALA A 70 16.66 -2.76 -9.41
CA ALA A 70 15.93 -1.50 -9.28
C ALA A 70 16.72 -0.34 -9.90
N SER A 71 16.01 0.60 -10.53
CA SER A 71 16.62 1.86 -10.96
C SER A 71 17.11 2.67 -9.75
N GLY A 72 18.09 3.56 -9.97
CA GLY A 72 18.58 4.45 -8.90
C GLY A 72 17.45 5.27 -8.27
N ASP A 73 16.51 5.74 -9.08
CA ASP A 73 15.30 6.44 -8.64
C ASP A 73 14.40 5.58 -7.74
N ALA A 74 14.14 4.32 -8.13
CA ALA A 74 13.34 3.40 -7.32
C ALA A 74 13.98 3.10 -5.96
N ILE A 75 15.31 2.95 -5.92
CA ILE A 75 16.06 2.72 -4.67
C ILE A 75 15.95 3.95 -3.75
N LEU A 76 16.14 5.15 -4.30
CA LEU A 76 16.04 6.40 -3.54
C LEU A 76 14.63 6.58 -2.96
N LYS A 77 13.58 6.32 -3.74
CA LYS A 77 12.19 6.39 -3.28
C LYS A 77 11.88 5.37 -2.18
N ALA A 78 12.38 4.14 -2.29
CA ALA A 78 12.17 3.12 -1.27
C ALA A 78 12.85 3.47 0.06
N SER A 79 14.08 4.02 0.01
CA SER A 79 14.77 4.53 1.21
C SER A 79 13.99 5.69 1.82
N ALA A 80 13.61 6.68 0.99
CA ALA A 80 12.85 7.84 1.43
C ALA A 80 11.52 7.45 2.08
N ALA A 81 10.81 6.45 1.53
CA ALA A 81 9.56 5.97 2.11
C ALA A 81 9.75 5.32 3.49
N THR A 82 10.87 4.63 3.70
CA THR A 82 11.22 4.06 5.01
C THR A 82 11.51 5.16 6.03
N GLU A 83 12.27 6.19 5.63
CA GLU A 83 12.63 7.33 6.48
C GLU A 83 11.44 8.28 6.75
N ALA A 84 10.53 8.42 5.78
CA ALA A 84 9.35 9.30 5.87
C ALA A 84 8.36 8.85 6.96
N ILE A 85 8.44 7.59 7.41
CA ILE A 85 7.65 7.10 8.54
C ILE A 85 8.11 7.78 9.85
N GLU A 86 9.37 8.22 9.93
CA GLU A 86 9.96 8.87 11.11
C GLU A 86 9.96 10.40 11.02
N LYS A 87 9.97 10.97 9.81
CA LYS A 87 10.00 12.41 9.56
C LYS A 87 8.91 12.84 8.59
N VAL A 88 8.03 13.73 9.02
CA VAL A 88 6.96 14.29 8.18
C VAL A 88 7.57 15.14 7.06
N GLY A 89 7.67 14.55 5.86
CA GLY A 89 8.08 15.21 4.62
C GLY A 89 6.92 15.92 3.91
N PRO A 90 7.14 16.49 2.70
CA PRO A 90 6.07 17.09 1.91
C PRO A 90 5.02 16.04 1.52
N ILE A 91 3.77 16.29 1.89
CA ILE A 91 2.64 15.37 1.68
C ILE A 91 1.98 15.66 0.33
N THR A 92 2.10 14.73 -0.61
CA THR A 92 1.39 14.73 -1.91
C THR A 92 0.22 13.76 -1.95
N PHE A 93 0.19 12.81 -1.01
CA PHE A 93 -0.85 11.81 -0.86
C PHE A 93 -1.71 12.10 0.38
N GLN A 94 -2.96 12.51 0.16
CA GLN A 94 -3.93 12.74 1.23
C GLN A 94 -4.59 11.43 1.66
N THR A 95 -4.75 11.23 2.97
CA THR A 95 -5.38 10.05 3.55
C THR A 95 -6.66 10.42 4.28
N LYS A 96 -7.61 9.49 4.30
CA LYS A 96 -8.78 9.55 5.17
C LYS A 96 -9.11 8.15 5.67
N PHE A 97 -8.88 7.91 6.95
CA PHE A 97 -9.19 6.66 7.60
C PHE A 97 -10.68 6.34 7.49
N GLN A 98 -10.98 5.12 7.08
CA GLN A 98 -12.31 4.59 6.85
C GLN A 98 -12.68 3.64 8.00
N PRO A 99 -13.25 4.15 9.12
CA PRO A 99 -13.47 3.36 10.32
C PRO A 99 -14.45 2.18 10.11
N HIS A 100 -15.33 2.26 9.10
CA HIS A 100 -16.26 1.18 8.79
C HIS A 100 -15.56 -0.09 8.25
N LEU A 101 -14.31 0.00 7.80
CA LEU A 101 -13.50 -1.13 7.32
C LEU A 101 -12.67 -1.81 8.42
N VAL A 102 -12.68 -1.28 9.64
CA VAL A 102 -11.92 -1.81 10.79
C VAL A 102 -12.80 -1.79 12.02
N TRP A 103 -13.17 -2.95 12.55
CA TRP A 103 -14.02 -3.03 13.72
C TRP A 103 -13.21 -3.26 15.00
N THR A 104 -13.65 -2.64 16.09
CA THR A 104 -13.13 -2.89 17.43
C THR A 104 -13.75 -4.15 18.03
N LEU A 105 -13.15 -4.65 19.11
CA LEU A 105 -13.68 -5.80 19.84
C LEU A 105 -15.09 -5.52 20.38
N GLU A 106 -15.34 -4.30 20.87
CA GLU A 106 -16.65 -3.88 21.36
C GLU A 106 -17.70 -3.89 20.24
N GLN A 107 -17.35 -3.40 19.05
CA GLN A 107 -18.25 -3.40 17.89
C GLN A 107 -18.58 -4.82 17.43
N VAL A 108 -17.62 -5.75 17.46
CA VAL A 108 -17.88 -7.16 17.18
C VAL A 108 -18.77 -7.79 18.25
N GLY A 109 -18.55 -7.47 19.52
CA GLY A 109 -19.38 -7.95 20.63
C GLY A 109 -20.85 -7.55 20.49
N LEU A 110 -21.11 -6.32 20.06
CA LEU A 110 -22.47 -5.81 19.79
C LEU A 110 -23.15 -6.47 18.58
N LEU A 111 -22.40 -6.98 17.60
CA LEU A 111 -22.98 -7.69 16.45
C LEU A 111 -23.46 -9.10 16.83
N LEU A 112 -22.79 -9.74 17.79
CA LEU A 112 -23.01 -11.15 18.15
C LEU A 112 -24.04 -11.33 19.29
N SER A 113 -24.52 -10.24 19.90
CA SER A 113 -25.56 -10.21 20.94
C SER A 113 -26.95 -10.01 20.35
#